data_AF-A0A257XIN9-F1
#
_entry.id   AF-A0A257XIN9-F1
#
_cell.length_a   1.000
_cell.length_b   1.000
_cell.length_c   1.000
_cell.angle_alpha   90.00
_cell.angle_beta   90.00
_cell.angle_gamma   90.00
#
_symmetry.space_group_name_H-M   'P 1'
#
loop_
_entity.id
_entity.type
_entity.pdbx_description
1 polymer ?
#
loop_
_entity_poly.entity_id
_entity_poly.type
_entity_poly.pdbx_seq_one_letter_code
_entity_poly.pdbx_strand_id
1 'polypeptide(L)'
;MHGAETAAEPGETVVVGMSGGVDSSVSALLLKRAGYKVVGLFMKNWEDDDTDEYCSTRQDLIDAVSAADVIGMDLEVVNFSAEYKDRVFSSFLREYQAGRTPNPDVLCNAEIKFSAFLDHAMQLGAKRIATGHYAQVREFQGRFQLLKGEDGNKDQSYFLHRLNQAQLSHTLFPVGHLPKREVRRIAADAGL
;
A
#
# COMPACT_ATOMS: atom_id res chain seq x y z
N MET A 1 -26.17 2.22 11.03
CA MET A 1 -26.32 1.43 9.79
C MET A 1 -24.92 1.03 9.35
N HIS A 2 -24.52 -0.19 9.70
CA HIS A 2 -23.17 -0.71 9.49
C HIS A 2 -22.93 -0.92 8.00
N GLY A 3 -21.83 -0.33 7.49
CA GLY A 3 -21.36 -0.56 6.14
C GLY A 3 -21.06 -2.05 5.95
N ALA A 4 -21.33 -2.56 4.75
CA ALA A 4 -21.03 -3.92 4.40
C ALA A 4 -19.53 -4.19 4.61
N GLU A 5 -19.18 -4.79 5.74
CA GLU A 5 -17.98 -5.61 5.84
C GLU A 5 -18.16 -6.71 4.80
N THR A 6 -17.44 -6.62 3.68
CA THR A 6 -17.25 -7.80 2.85
C THR A 6 -16.46 -8.77 3.71
N ALA A 7 -17.18 -9.65 4.41
CA ALA A 7 -16.59 -10.70 5.23
C ALA A 7 -15.56 -11.47 4.38
N ALA A 8 -14.40 -11.74 4.96
CA ALA A 8 -13.34 -12.48 4.29
C ALA A 8 -13.88 -13.84 3.83
N GLU A 9 -13.81 -14.13 2.53
CA GLU A 9 -14.01 -15.50 2.07
C GLU A 9 -12.86 -16.36 2.62
N PRO A 10 -13.13 -17.51 3.26
CA PRO A 10 -12.09 -18.35 3.84
C PRO A 10 -11.02 -18.70 2.80
N GLY A 11 -9.76 -18.32 3.07
CA GLY A 11 -8.63 -18.60 2.18
C GLY A 11 -8.41 -17.59 1.05
N GLU A 12 -9.11 -16.45 1.04
CA GLU A 12 -8.82 -15.37 0.09
C GLU A 12 -7.38 -14.84 0.25
N THR A 13 -6.62 -14.82 -0.85
CA THR A 13 -5.25 -14.29 -0.89
C THR A 13 -5.27 -12.78 -1.07
N VAL A 14 -4.56 -12.07 -0.19
CA VAL A 14 -4.34 -10.63 -0.25
C VAL A 14 -2.84 -10.34 -0.26
N VAL A 15 -2.38 -9.55 -1.23
CA VAL A 15 -1.00 -9.06 -1.23
C VAL A 15 -0.93 -7.69 -0.57
N VAL A 16 -0.05 -7.53 0.41
CA VAL A 16 0.12 -6.27 1.15
C VAL A 16 1.40 -5.59 0.66
N GLY A 17 1.29 -4.34 0.21
CA GLY A 17 2.46 -3.52 -0.07
C GLY A 17 3.21 -3.19 1.23
N MET A 18 4.39 -3.77 1.41
CA MET A 18 5.25 -3.61 2.58
C MET A 18 6.34 -2.58 2.28
N SER A 19 6.40 -1.49 3.04
CA SER A 19 7.38 -0.41 2.84
C SER A 19 8.46 -0.34 3.92
N GLY A 20 8.55 -1.34 4.81
CA GLY A 20 9.32 -1.27 6.05
C GLY A 20 8.65 -0.43 7.15
N GLY A 21 7.54 0.26 6.85
CA GLY A 21 6.84 1.12 7.78
C GLY A 21 5.83 0.38 8.65
N VAL A 22 5.61 0.91 9.86
CA VAL A 22 4.64 0.39 10.84
C VAL A 22 3.22 0.26 10.29
N ASP A 23 2.80 1.16 9.38
CA ASP A 23 1.44 1.15 8.85
C ASP A 23 1.16 -0.05 7.93
N SER A 24 2.13 -0.41 7.09
CA SER A 24 2.05 -1.62 6.26
C SER A 24 2.12 -2.88 7.12
N SER A 25 2.98 -2.92 8.13
CA SER A 25 3.12 -4.08 9.04
C SER A 25 1.83 -4.35 9.81
N VAL A 26 1.23 -3.30 10.38
CA VAL A 26 -0.07 -3.44 11.07
C VAL A 26 -1.19 -3.78 10.09
N SER A 27 -1.17 -3.25 8.87
CA SER A 27 -2.16 -3.62 7.85
C SER A 27 -2.12 -5.12 7.53
N ALA A 28 -0.91 -5.67 7.34
CA ALA A 28 -0.71 -7.10 7.12
C ALA A 28 -1.16 -7.93 8.32
N LEU A 29 -0.79 -7.52 9.54
CA LEU A 29 -1.18 -8.19 10.78
C LEU A 29 -2.70 -8.23 10.96
N LEU A 30 -3.39 -7.12 10.72
CA LEU A 30 -4.85 -7.04 10.83
C LEU A 30 -5.53 -7.99 9.85
N LEU A 31 -5.05 -8.07 8.60
CA LEU A 31 -5.57 -9.01 7.61
C LEU A 31 -5.28 -10.48 7.99
N LYS A 32 -4.08 -10.77 8.50
CA LYS A 32 -3.73 -12.12 8.98
C LYS A 32 -4.65 -12.55 10.12
N ARG A 33 -4.92 -11.65 11.09
CA ARG A 33 -5.86 -11.88 12.20
C ARG A 33 -7.31 -12.04 11.75
N ALA A 34 -7.69 -11.37 10.66
CA ALA A 34 -9.00 -11.52 10.03
C ALA A 34 -9.15 -12.83 9.19
N GLY A 35 -8.10 -13.66 9.10
CA GLY A 35 -8.16 -14.98 8.46
C GLY A 35 -7.78 -15.01 6.98
N TYR A 36 -7.27 -13.90 6.42
CA TYR A 36 -6.79 -13.87 5.04
C TYR A 36 -5.48 -14.67 4.87
N LYS A 37 -5.27 -15.21 3.67
CA LYS A 37 -3.93 -15.65 3.26
C LYS A 37 -3.15 -14.40 2.82
N VAL A 38 -2.26 -13.93 3.69
CA VAL A 38 -1.49 -12.71 3.45
C VAL A 38 -0.12 -13.04 2.86
N VAL A 39 0.26 -12.32 1.80
CA VAL A 39 1.60 -12.28 1.22
C VAL A 39 2.07 -10.84 1.23
N GLY A 40 3.28 -10.56 1.71
CA GLY A 40 3.89 -9.25 1.62
C GLY A 40 4.56 -9.04 0.26
N LEU A 41 4.56 -7.81 -0.24
CA LEU A 41 5.34 -7.41 -1.41
C LEU A 41 6.06 -6.09 -1.13
N PHE A 42 7.39 -6.12 -1.21
CA PHE A 42 8.26 -4.96 -1.13
C PHE A 42 8.61 -4.47 -2.54
N MET A 43 8.40 -3.18 -2.79
CA MET A 43 8.61 -2.57 -4.11
C MET A 43 9.92 -1.77 -4.14
N LYS A 44 10.87 -2.18 -4.99
CA LYS A 44 12.03 -1.35 -5.34
C LYS A 44 11.64 -0.45 -6.52
N ASN A 45 11.41 0.84 -6.26
CA ASN A 45 10.95 1.80 -7.27
C ASN A 45 12.04 2.75 -7.78
N TRP A 46 13.26 2.65 -7.24
CA TRP A 46 14.37 3.54 -7.57
C TRP A 46 15.70 2.80 -7.46
N GLU A 47 16.64 3.11 -8.35
CA GLU A 47 17.96 2.43 -8.43
C GLU A 47 19.15 3.38 -8.63
N ASP A 48 18.93 4.68 -8.84
CA ASP A 48 19.94 5.54 -9.47
C ASP A 48 20.98 6.18 -8.50
N ASP A 49 21.16 5.71 -7.25
CA ASP A 49 22.22 6.21 -6.34
C ASP A 49 22.75 5.15 -5.34
N ASP A 50 23.07 3.93 -5.80
CA ASP A 50 23.71 2.88 -4.97
C ASP A 50 25.21 3.16 -4.65
N THR A 51 25.67 4.44 -4.69
CA THR A 51 27.04 4.84 -4.36
C THR A 51 27.24 5.38 -2.94
N ASP A 52 26.16 5.69 -2.21
CA ASP A 52 26.25 6.15 -0.83
C ASP A 52 26.22 4.99 0.17
N GLU A 53 27.09 5.09 1.18
CA GLU A 53 27.36 4.11 2.25
C GLU A 53 26.12 3.78 3.14
N TYR A 54 24.97 4.40 2.85
CA TYR A 54 23.68 4.24 3.55
C TYR A 54 22.51 4.15 2.55
N CYS A 55 22.21 2.94 2.08
CA CYS A 55 21.05 2.69 1.21
C CYS A 55 19.77 2.55 2.06
N SER A 56 18.94 3.61 2.13
CA SER A 56 17.67 3.61 2.86
C SER A 56 16.75 2.46 2.45
N THR A 57 16.69 2.15 1.15
CA THR A 57 15.94 1.02 0.60
C THR A 57 16.36 -0.33 1.20
N ARG A 58 17.66 -0.50 1.53
CA ARG A 58 18.16 -1.72 2.18
C ARG A 58 17.62 -1.83 3.60
N GLN A 59 17.59 -0.74 4.36
CA GLN A 59 17.04 -0.74 5.70
C GLN A 59 15.53 -1.00 5.68
N ASP A 60 14.79 -0.34 4.79
CA ASP A 60 13.36 -0.55 4.61
C ASP A 60 13.03 -2.02 4.25
N LEU A 61 13.88 -2.65 3.43
CA LEU A 61 13.75 -4.07 3.11
C LEU A 61 14.00 -4.96 4.34
N ILE A 62 15.04 -4.67 5.13
CA ILE A 62 15.32 -5.41 6.37
C ILE A 62 14.13 -5.28 7.34
N ASP A 63 13.56 -4.09 7.48
CA ASP A 63 12.40 -3.85 8.35
C ASP A 63 11.15 -4.56 7.83
N ALA A 64 10.94 -4.59 6.50
CA ALA A 64 9.84 -5.34 5.89
C ALA A 64 9.97 -6.86 6.09
N VAL A 65 11.19 -7.41 5.91
CA VAL A 65 11.48 -8.84 6.16
C VAL A 65 11.24 -9.18 7.63
N SER A 66 11.77 -8.36 8.54
CA SER A 66 11.61 -8.57 10.00
C SER A 66 10.13 -8.57 10.40
N ALA A 67 9.34 -7.64 9.86
CA ALA A 67 7.91 -7.60 10.09
C ALA A 67 7.18 -8.82 9.52
N ALA A 68 7.57 -9.29 8.32
CA ALA A 68 6.98 -10.47 7.71
C ALA A 68 7.24 -11.75 8.54
N ASP A 69 8.46 -11.89 9.08
CA ASP A 69 8.84 -12.98 9.97
C ASP A 69 8.00 -12.98 11.26
N VAL A 70 7.85 -11.82 11.91
CA VAL A 70 7.02 -11.68 13.12
C VAL A 70 5.54 -12.01 12.85
N ILE A 71 5.03 -11.62 11.68
CA ILE A 71 3.63 -11.86 11.28
C ILE A 71 3.40 -13.30 10.82
N GLY A 72 4.46 -14.01 10.40
CA GLY A 72 4.37 -15.35 9.81
C GLY A 72 3.73 -15.30 8.41
N MET A 73 4.29 -14.48 7.53
CA MET A 73 3.90 -14.36 6.12
C MET A 73 5.11 -14.35 5.19
N ASP A 74 4.92 -14.81 3.96
CA ASP A 74 5.95 -14.70 2.92
C ASP A 74 6.10 -13.24 2.47
N LEU A 75 7.31 -12.86 2.03
CA LEU A 75 7.59 -11.54 1.47
C LEU A 75 8.28 -11.70 0.11
N GLU A 76 7.68 -11.10 -0.92
CA GLU A 76 8.29 -10.98 -2.24
C GLU A 76 8.93 -9.60 -2.43
N VAL A 77 9.98 -9.53 -3.24
CA VAL A 77 10.65 -8.28 -3.62
C VAL A 77 10.52 -8.11 -5.13
N VAL A 78 9.91 -7.01 -5.54
CA VAL A 78 9.65 -6.74 -6.97
C VAL A 78 10.24 -5.38 -7.33
N ASN A 79 10.90 -5.33 -8.48
CA ASN A 79 11.50 -4.12 -9.00
C ASN A 79 10.54 -3.45 -10.01
N PHE A 80 10.09 -2.24 -9.69
CA PHE A 80 9.29 -1.39 -10.57
C PHE A 80 10.02 -0.09 -10.93
N SER A 81 11.36 -0.08 -10.86
CA SER A 81 12.18 1.11 -11.14
C SER A 81 11.96 1.63 -12.57
N ALA A 82 11.84 0.72 -13.54
CA ALA A 82 11.60 1.06 -14.94
C ALA A 82 10.23 1.74 -15.12
N GLU A 83 9.17 1.16 -14.56
CA GLU A 83 7.82 1.71 -14.59
C GLU A 83 7.74 3.05 -13.86
N TYR A 84 8.40 3.18 -12.70
CA TYR A 84 8.46 4.44 -11.96
C TYR A 84 9.15 5.53 -12.79
N LYS A 85 10.30 5.21 -13.40
CA LYS A 85 11.06 6.17 -14.22
C LYS A 85 10.25 6.66 -15.42
N ASP A 86 9.59 5.75 -16.12
CA ASP A 86 8.78 6.06 -17.30
C ASP A 86 7.49 6.81 -16.94
N ARG A 87 6.70 6.27 -16.00
CA ARG A 87 5.32 6.75 -15.75
C ARG A 87 5.24 7.89 -14.75
N VAL A 88 6.18 7.98 -13.80
CA VAL A 88 6.16 8.98 -12.73
C VAL A 88 7.25 10.02 -12.93
N PHE A 89 8.51 9.60 -12.93
CA PHE A 89 9.64 10.52 -12.91
C PHE A 89 9.76 11.35 -14.20
N SER A 90 9.53 10.72 -15.36
CA SER A 90 9.53 11.45 -16.64
C SER A 90 8.42 12.50 -16.69
N SER A 91 7.26 12.25 -16.10
CA SER A 91 6.19 13.25 -15.98
C SER A 91 6.57 14.37 -15.02
N PHE A 92 7.15 14.02 -13.88
CA PHE A 92 7.66 14.99 -12.91
C PHE A 92 8.64 15.98 -13.56
N LEU A 93 9.62 15.51 -14.34
CA LEU A 93 10.58 16.37 -15.04
C LEU A 93 9.91 17.28 -16.08
N ARG A 94 8.95 16.75 -16.86
CA ARG A 94 8.20 17.56 -17.85
C ARG A 94 7.40 18.68 -17.21
N GLU A 95 6.77 18.42 -16.07
CA GLU A 95 5.99 19.42 -15.33
C GLU A 95 6.88 20.55 -14.79
N TYR A 96 8.05 20.20 -14.24
CA TYR A 96 9.04 21.19 -13.80
C TYR A 96 9.58 22.03 -14.96
N GLN A 97 9.91 21.40 -16.09
CA GLN A 97 10.35 22.11 -17.30
C GLN A 97 9.31 23.11 -17.81
N ALA A 98 8.03 22.85 -17.55
CA ALA A 98 6.93 23.73 -17.91
C ALA A 98 6.55 24.73 -16.81
N GLY A 99 7.37 24.88 -15.76
CA GLY A 99 7.18 25.85 -14.69
C GLY A 99 6.06 25.51 -13.70
N ARG A 100 5.61 24.25 -13.67
CA ARG A 100 4.58 23.77 -12.74
C ARG A 100 5.21 23.04 -11.56
N THR A 101 4.46 22.91 -10.48
CA THR A 101 4.84 22.11 -9.30
C THR A 101 4.06 20.80 -9.31
N PRO A 102 4.64 19.70 -9.82
CA PRO A 102 3.96 18.40 -9.84
C PRO A 102 3.88 17.76 -8.45
N ASN A 103 2.94 16.83 -8.30
CA ASN A 103 2.89 15.92 -7.15
C ASN A 103 3.18 14.48 -7.63
N PRO A 104 4.43 13.99 -7.48
CA PRO A 104 4.79 12.65 -7.95
C PRO A 104 4.13 11.53 -7.13
N ASP A 105 3.72 11.77 -5.89
CA ASP A 105 3.10 10.75 -5.04
C ASP A 105 1.70 10.37 -5.53
N VAL A 106 0.92 11.36 -5.98
CA VAL A 106 -0.38 11.12 -6.63
C VAL A 106 -0.23 10.22 -7.85
N LEU A 107 0.81 10.45 -8.65
CA LEU A 107 1.13 9.63 -9.83
C LEU A 107 1.65 8.24 -9.42
N CYS A 108 2.55 8.16 -8.45
CA CYS A 108 3.09 6.90 -7.94
C CYS A 108 1.99 5.97 -7.43
N ASN A 109 1.00 6.51 -6.70
CA ASN A 109 -0.15 5.71 -6.30
C ASN A 109 -0.93 5.21 -7.54
N ALA A 110 -1.33 6.11 -8.44
CA ALA A 110 -2.16 5.75 -9.58
C ALA A 110 -1.49 4.75 -10.55
N GLU A 111 -0.20 4.94 -10.82
CA GLU A 111 0.52 4.24 -11.89
C GLU A 111 1.38 3.05 -11.39
N ILE A 112 1.84 3.09 -10.14
CA ILE A 112 2.71 2.06 -9.56
C ILE A 112 1.94 1.26 -8.51
N LYS A 113 1.57 1.86 -7.38
CA LYS A 113 0.98 1.10 -6.25
C LYS A 113 -0.40 0.52 -6.56
N PHE A 114 -1.20 1.13 -7.42
CA PHE A 114 -2.54 0.65 -7.75
C PHE A 114 -2.68 0.25 -9.23
N SER A 115 -1.58 0.19 -9.97
CA SER A 115 -1.55 -0.41 -11.31
C SER A 115 -0.48 -1.50 -11.38
N ALA A 116 0.82 -1.17 -11.50
CA ALA A 116 1.87 -2.19 -11.62
C ALA A 116 1.87 -3.21 -10.45
N PHE A 117 1.74 -2.74 -9.21
CA PHE A 117 1.60 -3.62 -8.05
C PHE A 117 0.30 -4.44 -8.08
N LEU A 118 -0.83 -3.82 -8.44
CA LEU A 118 -2.11 -4.51 -8.54
C LEU A 118 -2.04 -5.65 -9.58
N ASP A 119 -1.53 -5.35 -10.76
CA ASP A 119 -1.39 -6.30 -11.87
C ASP A 119 -0.51 -7.48 -11.47
N HIS A 120 0.63 -7.20 -10.81
CA HIS A 120 1.53 -8.23 -10.30
C HIS A 120 0.85 -9.10 -9.23
N ALA A 121 0.14 -8.50 -8.27
CA ALA A 121 -0.60 -9.24 -7.25
C ALA A 121 -1.68 -10.15 -7.85
N MET A 122 -2.39 -9.69 -8.89
CA MET A 122 -3.37 -10.53 -9.59
C MET A 122 -2.70 -11.72 -10.30
N GLN A 123 -1.49 -11.55 -10.84
CA GLN A 123 -0.71 -12.65 -11.45
C GLN A 123 -0.26 -13.69 -10.41
N LEU A 124 -0.02 -13.27 -9.17
CA LEU A 124 0.25 -14.17 -8.03
C LEU A 124 -1.01 -14.89 -7.52
N GLY A 125 -2.18 -14.65 -8.14
CA GLY A 125 -3.45 -15.27 -7.78
C GLY A 125 -4.15 -14.60 -6.59
N ALA A 126 -3.76 -13.37 -6.24
CA ALA A 126 -4.47 -12.60 -5.25
C ALA A 126 -5.78 -12.06 -5.80
N LYS A 127 -6.77 -11.89 -4.93
CA LYS A 127 -8.05 -11.26 -5.28
C LYS A 127 -8.04 -9.76 -5.03
N ARG A 128 -7.22 -9.34 -4.06
CA ARG A 128 -7.11 -7.96 -3.59
C ARG A 128 -5.68 -7.63 -3.21
N ILE A 129 -5.37 -6.34 -3.24
CA ILE A 129 -4.19 -5.75 -2.63
C ILE A 129 -4.58 -4.97 -1.38
N ALA A 130 -3.62 -4.79 -0.48
CA ALA A 130 -3.76 -3.91 0.67
C ALA A 130 -2.54 -3.00 0.82
N THR A 131 -2.76 -1.83 1.41
CA THR A 131 -1.68 -0.89 1.72
C THR A 131 -1.91 -0.25 3.08
N GLY A 132 -0.84 0.30 3.67
CA GLY A 132 -0.89 1.07 4.92
C GLY A 132 -1.47 2.48 4.80
N HIS A 133 -2.21 2.81 3.74
CA HIS A 133 -2.76 4.15 3.60
C HIS A 133 -3.92 4.40 4.57
N TYR A 134 -3.95 5.58 5.18
CA TYR A 134 -5.05 6.09 5.99
C TYR A 134 -6.15 6.63 5.08
N ALA A 135 -6.87 5.72 4.45
CA ALA A 135 -8.07 5.98 3.67
C ALA A 135 -9.03 4.82 3.88
N GLN A 136 -10.27 4.94 3.45
CA GLN A 136 -11.23 3.84 3.52
C GLN A 136 -11.85 3.61 2.15
N VAL A 137 -12.33 2.40 1.91
CA VAL A 137 -13.07 2.06 0.70
C VAL A 137 -14.35 1.36 1.09
N ARG A 138 -15.46 1.70 0.42
CA ARG A 138 -16.76 1.08 0.65
C ARG A 138 -17.48 0.88 -0.67
N GLU A 139 -18.13 -0.26 -0.83
CA GLU A 139 -19.12 -0.45 -1.87
C GLU A 139 -20.48 0.15 -1.45
N PHE A 140 -21.03 1.04 -2.28
CA PHE A 140 -22.33 1.64 -2.08
C PHE A 140 -23.07 1.71 -3.42
N GLN A 141 -24.22 1.05 -3.51
CA GLN A 141 -25.05 0.99 -4.72
C GLN A 141 -24.28 0.50 -5.96
N GLY A 142 -23.47 -0.55 -5.80
CA GLY A 142 -22.68 -1.17 -6.88
C GLY A 142 -21.50 -0.32 -7.36
N ARG A 143 -21.11 0.71 -6.60
CA ARG A 143 -19.92 1.54 -6.87
C ARG A 143 -19.00 1.57 -5.65
N PHE A 144 -17.71 1.59 -5.91
CA PHE A 144 -16.69 1.73 -4.88
C PHE A 144 -16.40 3.21 -4.63
N GLN A 145 -16.51 3.61 -3.37
CA GLN A 145 -16.27 4.97 -2.90
C GLN A 145 -14.96 5.01 -2.12
N LEU A 146 -14.06 5.91 -2.49
CA LEU A 146 -12.92 6.31 -1.67
C LEU A 146 -13.41 7.26 -0.58
N LEU A 147 -13.12 6.92 0.67
CA LEU A 147 -13.51 7.66 1.86
C LEU A 147 -12.24 8.13 2.59
N LYS A 148 -12.39 9.18 3.39
CA LYS A 148 -11.31 9.68 4.25
C LYS A 148 -10.94 8.66 5.33
N GLY A 149 -9.69 8.67 5.76
CA GLY A 149 -9.27 8.01 6.98
C GLY A 149 -10.00 8.59 8.21
N GLU A 150 -10.20 7.76 9.23
CA GLU A 150 -10.82 8.18 10.49
C GLU A 150 -9.96 9.23 11.23
N ASP A 151 -8.64 9.06 11.15
CA ASP A 151 -7.68 10.06 11.65
C ASP A 151 -7.54 11.21 10.66
N GLY A 152 -8.30 12.29 10.88
CA GLY A 152 -8.27 13.47 10.01
C GLY A 152 -6.88 14.11 9.84
N ASN A 153 -5.95 13.93 10.78
CA ASN A 153 -4.57 14.44 10.69
C ASN A 153 -3.65 13.53 9.87
N LYS A 154 -4.10 12.32 9.56
CA LYS A 154 -3.35 11.33 8.80
C LYS A 154 -4.05 10.89 7.53
N ASP A 155 -5.25 11.39 7.24
CA ASP A 155 -5.99 11.10 6.01
C ASP A 155 -5.11 11.25 4.76
N GLN A 156 -5.04 10.19 3.99
CA GLN A 156 -4.26 10.09 2.76
C GLN A 156 -5.15 9.98 1.52
N SER A 157 -6.48 10.13 1.66
CA SER A 157 -7.42 10.10 0.53
C SER A 157 -7.04 11.09 -0.58
N TYR A 158 -6.42 12.23 -0.23
CA TYR A 158 -5.88 13.20 -1.18
C TYR A 158 -4.92 12.55 -2.19
N PHE A 159 -3.99 11.71 -1.75
CA PHE A 159 -2.99 11.09 -2.63
C PHE A 159 -3.56 9.94 -3.47
N LEU A 160 -4.80 9.54 -3.20
CA LEU A 160 -5.49 8.42 -3.83
C LEU A 160 -6.65 8.88 -4.74
N HIS A 161 -6.79 10.20 -4.95
CA HIS A 161 -7.94 10.77 -5.68
C HIS A 161 -8.02 10.35 -7.15
N ARG A 162 -6.95 9.79 -7.72
CA ARG A 162 -6.90 9.28 -9.11
C ARG A 162 -7.32 7.81 -9.26
N LEU A 163 -7.61 7.11 -8.16
CA LEU A 163 -8.01 5.70 -8.24
C LEU A 163 -9.37 5.52 -8.91
N ASN A 164 -9.44 4.57 -9.84
CA ASN A 164 -10.66 4.24 -10.56
C ASN A 164 -11.45 3.10 -9.89
N GLN A 165 -12.63 2.76 -10.43
CA GLN A 165 -13.51 1.73 -9.85
C GLN A 165 -12.86 0.34 -9.80
N ALA A 166 -12.13 -0.06 -10.85
CA ALA A 166 -11.45 -1.36 -10.88
C ALA A 166 -10.34 -1.42 -9.83
N GLN A 167 -9.56 -0.35 -9.68
CA GLN A 167 -8.51 -0.28 -8.66
C GLN A 167 -9.12 -0.34 -7.24
N LEU A 168 -10.17 0.45 -6.98
CA LEU A 168 -10.84 0.48 -5.69
C LEU A 168 -11.52 -0.85 -5.35
N SER A 169 -12.10 -1.57 -6.33
CA SER A 169 -12.78 -2.86 -6.08
C SER A 169 -11.84 -3.97 -5.61
N HIS A 170 -10.55 -3.84 -5.93
CA HIS A 170 -9.50 -4.79 -5.54
C HIS A 170 -8.61 -4.28 -4.40
N THR A 171 -8.97 -3.20 -3.72
CA THR A 171 -8.13 -2.56 -2.71
C THR A 171 -8.71 -2.70 -1.30
N LEU A 172 -7.83 -2.89 -0.31
CA LEU A 172 -8.13 -2.82 1.11
C LEU A 172 -7.24 -1.78 1.81
N PHE A 173 -7.80 -1.06 2.78
CA PHE A 173 -7.09 -0.11 3.63
C PHE A 173 -7.31 -0.46 5.11
N PRO A 174 -6.61 -1.48 5.64
CA PRO A 174 -6.94 -2.05 6.95
C PRO A 174 -6.79 -1.05 8.11
N VAL A 175 -5.86 -0.10 8.01
CA VAL A 175 -5.63 0.92 9.05
C VAL A 175 -6.53 2.15 8.93
N GLY A 176 -7.34 2.24 7.87
CA GLY A 176 -8.12 3.43 7.53
C GLY A 176 -9.13 3.89 8.59
N HIS A 177 -9.61 2.95 9.43
CA HIS A 177 -10.58 3.20 10.49
C HIS A 177 -9.92 3.42 11.87
N LEU A 178 -8.59 3.41 11.94
CA LEU A 178 -7.84 3.50 13.19
C LEU A 178 -7.13 4.86 13.30
N PRO A 179 -7.10 5.47 14.49
CA PRO A 179 -6.20 6.57 14.76
C PRO A 179 -4.74 6.09 14.75
N LYS A 180 -3.79 6.92 14.29
CA LYS A 180 -2.37 6.53 14.19
C LYS A 180 -1.76 6.04 15.51
N ARG A 181 -2.24 6.58 16.64
CA ARG A 181 -1.83 6.12 17.97
C ARG A 181 -2.18 4.65 18.22
N GLU A 182 -3.32 4.20 17.71
CA GLU A 182 -3.80 2.83 17.87
C GLU A 182 -3.01 1.88 16.99
N VAL A 183 -2.70 2.30 15.75
CA VAL A 183 -1.80 1.55 14.86
C VAL A 183 -0.43 1.32 15.52
N ARG A 184 0.16 2.36 16.11
CA ARG A 184 1.43 2.23 16.86
C ARG A 184 1.32 1.31 18.08
N ARG A 185 0.20 1.36 18.79
CA ARG A 185 -0.05 0.48 19.94
C ARG A 185 -0.13 -0.98 19.51
N ILE A 186 -0.89 -1.26 18.43
CA ILE A 186 -1.01 -2.62 17.87
C ILE A 186 0.35 -3.16 17.42
N ALA A 187 1.19 -2.32 16.80
CA ALA A 187 2.54 -2.72 16.40
C ALA A 187 3.39 -3.10 17.62
N ALA A 188 3.45 -2.24 18.63
CA ALA A 188 4.21 -2.49 19.85
C ALA A 188 3.75 -3.77 20.58
N ASP A 189 2.44 -3.98 20.69
CA ASP A 189 1.85 -5.19 21.30
C ASP A 189 2.21 -6.47 20.52
N ALA A 190 2.46 -6.35 19.22
CA ALA A 190 2.81 -7.46 18.33
C ALA A 190 4.32 -7.66 18.15
N GLY A 191 5.17 -6.78 18.72
CA GLY A 191 6.62 -6.82 18.53
C GLY A 191 7.09 -6.34 17.15
N LEU A 192 6.34 -5.42 16.54
CA LEU A 192 6.62 -4.78 15.25
C LEU A 192 7.16 -3.35 15.40
#